data_AF-A0A2M7RKI3-F1
#
_entry.id   AF-A0A2M7RKI3-F1
#
_cell.length_a   1.000
_cell.length_b   1.000
_cell.length_c   1.000
_cell.angle_alpha   90.00
_cell.angle_beta   90.00
_cell.angle_gamma   90.00
#
_symmetry.space_group_name_H-M   'P 1'
#
loop_
_entity.id
_entity.type
_entity.pdbx_description
1 polymer ?
#
loop_
_entity_poly.entity_id
_entity_poly.type
_entity_poly.pdbx_seq_one_letter_code
_entity_poly.pdbx_strand_id
1 'polypeptide(L)'
;MKKQKKQPKVVLSKTWAWIILILLVILDASLDVIFAKGKGLESNIIKPIADLFGISNPLFMTPLVLVIFYFGVKGGAWLAKKVDKVTFYAEELVLTTLVIVYGIFVLWLILVYFFNFRLFKSHLYLIPILIVIGIAYSWWAENKLKNKKWQKR
;
A
#
# COMPACT_ATOMS: atom_id res chain seq x y z
N MET A 1 -6.64 39.05 -0.66
CA MET A 1 -6.23 37.69 -1.11
C MET A 1 -5.86 36.82 0.09
N LYS A 2 -6.72 35.86 0.49
CA LYS A 2 -6.38 34.90 1.56
C LYS A 2 -5.32 33.92 1.03
N LYS A 3 -4.08 34.00 1.54
CA LYS A 3 -3.03 32.99 1.29
C LYS A 3 -3.58 31.61 1.67
N GLN A 4 -3.88 30.77 0.69
CA GLN A 4 -4.14 29.35 0.90
C GLN A 4 -2.88 28.75 1.54
N LYS A 5 -2.92 28.54 2.86
CA LYS A 5 -1.83 27.91 3.62
C LYS A 5 -1.59 26.53 3.00
N LYS A 6 -0.44 26.34 2.33
CA LYS A 6 0.05 25.04 1.83
C LYS A 6 -0.13 23.99 2.93
N GLN A 7 -0.98 23.01 2.65
CA GLN A 7 -1.24 21.90 3.57
C GLN A 7 0.04 21.07 3.75
N PRO A 8 0.28 20.49 4.94
CA PRO A 8 1.53 19.82 5.25
C PRO A 8 1.74 18.60 4.33
N LYS A 9 2.89 18.55 3.63
CA LYS A 9 3.35 17.42 2.78
C LYS A 9 3.74 16.16 3.58
N VAL A 10 3.05 15.83 4.67
CA VAL A 10 3.39 14.67 5.51
C VAL A 10 2.77 13.39 4.95
N VAL A 11 1.58 13.51 4.36
CA VAL A 11 0.87 12.45 3.65
C VAL A 11 0.72 12.83 2.19
N LEU A 12 0.67 11.84 1.30
CA LEU A 12 0.38 12.06 -0.11
C LEU A 12 -1.07 12.54 -0.26
N SER A 13 -1.33 13.36 -1.27
CA SER A 13 -2.72 13.66 -1.60
C SER A 13 -3.41 12.37 -2.06
N LYS A 14 -4.70 12.25 -1.77
CA LYS A 14 -5.49 11.07 -2.11
C LYS A 14 -5.32 10.67 -3.59
N THR A 15 -5.36 11.63 -4.50
CA THR A 15 -5.19 11.40 -5.94
C THR A 15 -3.81 10.83 -6.27
N TRP A 16 -2.74 11.44 -5.78
CA TRP A 16 -1.37 10.99 -6.06
C TRP A 16 -1.09 9.63 -5.43
N ALA A 17 -1.57 9.39 -4.22
CA ALA A 17 -1.39 8.11 -3.55
C ALA A 17 -2.11 6.96 -4.28
N TRP A 18 -3.32 7.20 -4.80
CA TRP A 18 -4.01 6.22 -5.65
C TRP A 18 -3.28 5.97 -6.96
N ILE A 19 -2.80 7.02 -7.64
CA ILE A 19 -2.02 6.87 -8.88
C ILE A 19 -0.78 6.00 -8.63
N ILE A 20 -0.02 6.30 -7.57
CA ILE A 20 1.18 5.54 -7.23
C ILE A 20 0.81 4.09 -6.87
N LEU A 21 -0.25 3.88 -6.09
CA LEU A 21 -0.70 2.53 -5.75
C LEU A 21 -1.08 1.72 -6.99
N ILE A 22 -1.83 2.31 -7.93
CA ILE A 22 -2.19 1.65 -9.20
C ILE A 22 -0.93 1.23 -9.97
N LEU A 23 0.04 2.14 -10.09
CA LEU A 23 1.31 1.84 -10.75
C LEU A 23 2.06 0.71 -10.06
N LEU A 24 2.10 0.70 -8.72
CA LEU A 24 2.74 -0.36 -7.95
C LEU A 24 2.05 -1.72 -8.14
N VAL A 25 0.72 -1.77 -8.18
CA VAL A 25 -0.03 -3.04 -8.37
C VAL A 25 0.17 -3.58 -9.77
N ILE A 26 0.14 -2.71 -10.79
CA ILE A 26 0.45 -3.10 -12.17
C ILE A 26 1.90 -3.63 -12.26
N LEU A 27 2.84 -2.96 -11.60
CA LEU A 27 4.23 -3.35 -11.58
C LEU A 27 4.41 -4.72 -10.91
N ASP A 28 3.76 -4.96 -9.77
CA ASP A 28 3.75 -6.25 -9.07
C ASP A 28 3.22 -7.38 -9.96
N ALA A 29 2.03 -7.19 -10.55
CA ALA A 29 1.44 -8.15 -11.48
C ALA A 29 2.33 -8.40 -12.71
N SER A 30 3.00 -7.35 -13.22
CA SER A 30 3.94 -7.50 -14.34
C SER A 30 5.18 -8.30 -13.94
N LEU A 31 5.72 -8.06 -12.73
CA LEU A 31 6.85 -8.83 -12.20
C LEU A 31 6.47 -10.31 -12.00
N ASP A 32 5.24 -10.60 -11.55
CA ASP A 32 4.75 -11.99 -11.44
C ASP A 32 4.66 -12.69 -12.80
N VAL A 33 4.17 -11.98 -13.83
CA VAL A 33 4.15 -12.50 -15.21
C VAL A 33 5.56 -12.77 -15.74
N ILE A 34 6.48 -11.82 -15.56
CA ILE A 34 7.83 -11.89 -16.14
C ILE A 34 8.71 -12.91 -15.42
N PHE A 35 8.74 -12.88 -14.08
CA PHE A 35 9.71 -13.65 -13.29
C PHE A 35 9.13 -14.94 -12.71
N ALA A 36 7.87 -14.94 -12.34
CA ALA A 36 7.21 -16.09 -11.74
C ALA A 36 6.30 -16.84 -12.72
N LYS A 37 6.21 -16.40 -13.99
CA LYS A 37 5.36 -16.98 -15.04
C LYS A 37 3.88 -17.10 -14.62
N GLY A 38 3.41 -16.17 -13.79
CA GLY A 38 2.02 -16.18 -13.30
C GLY A 38 1.72 -17.18 -12.19
N LYS A 39 2.75 -17.76 -11.54
CA LYS A 39 2.57 -18.64 -10.37
C LYS A 39 1.82 -17.98 -9.21
N GLY A 40 1.73 -16.65 -9.15
CA GLY A 40 0.87 -15.97 -8.19
C GLY A 40 -0.61 -16.42 -8.27
N LEU A 41 -1.11 -16.70 -9.48
CA LEU A 41 -2.46 -17.23 -9.69
C LEU A 41 -2.63 -18.67 -9.20
N GLU A 42 -1.56 -19.44 -9.08
CA GLU A 42 -1.62 -20.84 -8.64
C GLU A 42 -1.71 -20.99 -7.11
N SER A 43 -1.64 -19.89 -6.36
CA SER A 43 -1.75 -19.94 -4.90
C SER A 43 -3.12 -20.42 -4.44
N ASN A 44 -3.17 -21.21 -3.37
CA ASN A 44 -4.42 -21.83 -2.85
C ASN A 44 -5.55 -20.84 -2.57
N ILE A 45 -5.22 -19.56 -2.33
CA ILE A 45 -6.19 -18.50 -2.03
C ILE A 45 -6.67 -17.84 -3.33
N ILE A 46 -5.77 -17.63 -4.30
CA ILE A 46 -6.05 -16.85 -5.51
C ILE A 46 -6.60 -17.73 -6.62
N LYS A 47 -6.14 -18.97 -6.76
CA LYS A 47 -6.57 -19.93 -7.77
C LYS A 47 -8.09 -20.11 -7.87
N PRO A 48 -8.85 -20.37 -6.77
CA PRO A 48 -10.30 -20.53 -6.87
C PRO A 48 -11.00 -19.24 -7.36
N ILE A 49 -10.44 -18.07 -7.04
CA ILE A 49 -10.95 -16.79 -7.52
C ILE A 49 -10.61 -16.60 -9.01
N ALA A 50 -9.38 -16.95 -9.41
CA ALA A 50 -8.95 -16.89 -10.80
C ALA A 50 -9.82 -17.76 -11.70
N ASP A 51 -10.06 -19.01 -11.27
CA ASP A 51 -10.87 -19.98 -11.99
C ASP A 51 -12.33 -19.54 -12.09
N LEU A 52 -12.90 -18.97 -11.03
CA LEU A 52 -14.27 -18.44 -11.02
C LEU A 52 -14.49 -17.33 -12.05
N PHE A 53 -13.49 -16.48 -12.25
CA PHE A 53 -13.54 -15.37 -13.20
C PHE A 53 -12.89 -15.68 -14.56
N GLY A 54 -12.39 -16.90 -14.77
CA GLY A 54 -11.72 -17.30 -16.01
C GLY A 54 -10.42 -16.51 -16.30
N ILE A 55 -9.73 -16.05 -15.26
CA ILE A 55 -8.54 -15.19 -15.38
C ILE A 55 -7.28 -16.05 -15.48
N SER A 56 -6.62 -16.01 -16.64
CA SER A 56 -5.37 -16.74 -16.89
C SER A 56 -4.10 -15.87 -16.76
N ASN A 57 -4.25 -14.54 -16.66
CA ASN A 57 -3.13 -13.61 -16.54
C ASN A 57 -3.28 -12.74 -15.28
N PRO A 58 -2.27 -12.72 -14.37
CA PRO A 58 -2.30 -11.93 -13.14
C PRO A 58 -2.64 -10.45 -13.35
N LEU A 59 -2.27 -9.86 -14.49
CA LEU A 59 -2.60 -8.47 -14.81
C LEU A 59 -4.11 -8.19 -14.81
N PHE A 60 -4.94 -9.14 -15.24
CA PHE A 60 -6.40 -8.98 -15.23
C PHE A 60 -7.01 -9.09 -13.83
N MET A 61 -6.25 -9.55 -12.82
CA MET A 61 -6.68 -9.45 -11.42
C MET A 61 -6.45 -8.07 -10.82
N THR A 62 -5.64 -7.21 -11.45
CA THR A 62 -5.33 -5.86 -10.95
C THR A 62 -6.57 -5.05 -10.56
N PRO A 63 -7.66 -4.99 -11.35
CA PRO A 63 -8.87 -4.27 -10.96
C PRO A 63 -9.51 -4.82 -9.69
N LEU A 64 -9.55 -6.14 -9.52
CA LEU A 64 -10.08 -6.79 -8.33
C LEU A 64 -9.25 -6.45 -7.09
N VAL A 65 -7.92 -6.53 -7.21
CA VAL A 65 -6.98 -6.16 -6.12
C VAL A 65 -7.16 -4.70 -5.73
N LEU A 66 -7.32 -3.79 -6.69
CA LEU A 66 -7.57 -2.38 -6.41
C LEU A 66 -8.90 -2.15 -5.68
N VAL A 67 -9.94 -2.91 -6.00
CA VAL A 67 -11.22 -2.87 -5.27
C VAL A 67 -11.03 -3.32 -3.82
N ILE A 68 -10.28 -4.39 -3.58
CA ILE A 68 -9.95 -4.85 -2.23
C ILE A 68 -9.19 -3.77 -1.46
N PHE A 69 -8.19 -3.13 -2.08
CA PHE A 69 -7.48 -2.01 -1.45
C PHE A 69 -8.39 -0.82 -1.17
N TYR A 70 -9.34 -0.52 -2.06
CA TYR A 70 -10.29 0.57 -1.83
C TYR A 70 -11.12 0.34 -0.56
N PHE A 71 -11.68 -0.86 -0.40
CA PHE A 71 -12.41 -1.22 0.81
C PHE A 71 -11.50 -1.27 2.05
N GLY A 72 -10.28 -1.79 1.90
CA GLY A 72 -9.28 -1.81 2.99
C GLY A 72 -8.92 -0.40 3.48
N VAL A 73 -8.67 0.55 2.57
CA VAL A 73 -8.38 1.94 2.93
C VAL A 73 -9.60 2.60 3.59
N LYS A 74 -10.80 2.36 3.05
CA LYS A 74 -12.05 2.89 3.63
C LYS A 74 -12.31 2.35 5.04
N GLY A 75 -12.17 1.04 5.22
CA GLY A 75 -12.34 0.37 6.51
C GLY A 75 -11.27 0.80 7.53
N GLY A 76 -10.00 0.81 7.12
CA GLY A 76 -8.89 1.26 7.95
C GLY A 76 -9.03 2.73 8.37
N ALA A 77 -9.44 3.61 7.45
CA ALA A 77 -9.69 5.01 7.78
C ALA A 77 -10.89 5.20 8.72
N TRP A 78 -11.92 4.36 8.59
CA TRP A 78 -13.05 4.35 9.53
C TRP A 78 -12.61 3.91 10.93
N LEU A 79 -11.79 2.85 11.03
CA LEU A 79 -11.22 2.41 12.31
C LEU A 79 -10.31 3.48 12.93
N ALA A 80 -9.41 4.09 12.16
CA ALA A 80 -8.53 5.16 12.62
C ALA A 80 -9.31 6.38 13.13
N LYS A 81 -10.44 6.72 12.48
CA LYS A 81 -11.34 7.77 12.96
C LYS A 81 -12.00 7.39 14.29
N LYS A 82 -12.38 6.12 14.46
CA LYS A 82 -13.10 5.62 15.64
C LYS A 82 -12.20 5.43 16.85
N VAL A 83 -10.99 4.91 16.65
CA VAL A 83 -10.04 4.55 17.73
C VAL A 83 -9.12 5.73 18.07
N ASP A 84 -8.45 6.32 17.07
CA ASP A 84 -7.38 7.29 17.30
C ASP A 84 -7.85 8.76 17.29
N LYS A 85 -9.15 8.96 17.05
CA LYS A 85 -9.82 10.28 16.91
C LYS A 85 -9.15 11.17 15.85
N VAL A 86 -8.39 10.58 14.93
CA VAL A 86 -7.76 11.26 13.80
C VAL A 86 -8.85 11.56 12.77
N THR A 87 -9.48 12.72 12.92
CA THR A 87 -10.67 13.11 12.13
C THR A 87 -10.30 13.71 10.77
N PHE A 88 -9.12 14.32 10.67
CA PHE A 88 -8.60 14.93 9.46
C PHE A 88 -7.45 14.07 8.91
N TYR A 89 -7.50 13.72 7.63
CA TYR A 89 -6.48 12.96 6.88
C TYR A 89 -6.35 11.45 7.16
N ALA A 90 -7.30 10.80 7.85
CA ALA A 90 -7.23 9.36 8.11
C ALA A 90 -7.15 8.50 6.82
N GLU A 91 -7.92 8.85 5.79
CA GLU A 91 -7.84 8.13 4.50
C GLU A 91 -6.48 8.33 3.82
N GLU A 92 -5.94 9.55 3.81
CA GLU A 92 -4.64 9.84 3.20
C GLU A 92 -3.48 9.21 3.98
N LEU A 93 -3.58 9.14 5.31
CA LEU A 93 -2.59 8.46 6.16
C LEU A 93 -2.54 6.96 5.86
N VAL A 94 -3.70 6.29 5.85
CA VAL A 94 -3.80 4.85 5.56
C VAL A 94 -3.31 4.58 4.14
N LEU A 95 -3.75 5.38 3.17
CA LEU A 95 -3.36 5.22 1.77
C LEU A 95 -1.86 5.48 1.54
N THR A 96 -1.28 6.49 2.19
CA THR A 96 0.18 6.77 2.09
C THR A 96 0.98 5.65 2.74
N THR A 97 0.53 5.14 3.89
CA THR A 97 1.17 4.00 4.56
C THR A 97 1.13 2.77 3.67
N LEU A 98 -0.01 2.50 3.05
CA LEU A 98 -0.17 1.39 2.10
C LEU A 98 0.80 1.52 0.92
N VAL A 99 0.92 2.72 0.33
CA VAL A 99 1.87 3.00 -0.76
C VAL A 99 3.32 2.74 -0.33
N ILE A 100 3.71 3.15 0.89
CA ILE A 100 5.07 2.92 1.40
C ILE A 100 5.33 1.43 1.59
N VAL A 101 4.44 0.74 2.30
CA VAL A 101 4.58 -0.70 2.58
C VAL A 101 4.64 -1.50 1.28
N TYR A 102 3.71 -1.23 0.36
CA TYR A 102 3.64 -1.93 -0.90
C TYR A 102 4.79 -1.55 -1.85
N GLY A 103 5.23 -0.29 -1.83
CA GLY A 103 6.42 0.16 -2.57
C GLY A 103 7.69 -0.55 -2.12
N ILE A 104 7.88 -0.75 -0.82
CA ILE A 104 9.03 -1.50 -0.27
C ILE A 104 8.94 -2.98 -0.67
N PHE A 105 7.75 -3.55 -0.65
CA PHE A 105 7.53 -4.92 -1.14
C PHE A 105 7.93 -5.08 -2.61
N VAL A 106 7.46 -4.18 -3.48
CA VAL A 106 7.80 -4.21 -4.91
C VAL A 106 9.30 -3.97 -5.14
N LEU A 107 9.92 -3.05 -4.40
CA LEU A 107 11.37 -2.85 -4.44
C LEU A 107 12.14 -4.12 -4.04
N TRP A 108 11.68 -4.82 -2.99
CA TRP A 108 12.28 -6.09 -2.60
C TRP A 108 12.12 -7.14 -3.70
N LEU A 109 10.96 -7.26 -4.35
CA LEU A 109 10.78 -8.17 -5.48
C LEU A 109 11.77 -7.87 -6.60
N ILE A 110 11.96 -6.60 -6.94
CA ILE A 110 12.96 -6.18 -7.93
C ILE A 110 14.36 -6.59 -7.48
N LEU A 111 14.72 -6.37 -6.21
CA LEU A 111 16.04 -6.76 -5.68
C LEU A 111 16.27 -8.28 -5.73
N VAL A 112 15.26 -9.08 -5.37
CA VAL A 112 15.35 -10.55 -5.41
C VAL A 112 15.46 -11.05 -6.85
N TYR A 113 14.60 -10.57 -7.76
CA TYR A 113 14.53 -11.09 -9.12
C TYR A 113 15.60 -10.52 -10.06
N PHE A 114 15.91 -9.22 -10.01
CA PHE A 114 16.92 -8.61 -10.88
C PHE A 114 18.34 -8.74 -10.33
N PHE A 115 18.53 -8.53 -9.02
CA PHE A 115 19.86 -8.49 -8.41
C PHE A 115 20.27 -9.79 -7.73
N ASN A 116 19.43 -10.84 -7.84
CA ASN A 116 19.62 -12.15 -7.19
C ASN A 116 19.92 -12.02 -5.69
N PHE A 117 19.29 -11.05 -5.03
CA PHE A 117 19.55 -10.72 -3.63
C PHE A 117 19.15 -11.90 -2.73
N ARG A 118 20.14 -12.50 -2.05
CA ARG A 118 19.95 -13.79 -1.33
C ARG A 118 19.50 -13.66 0.13
N LEU A 119 19.54 -12.47 0.71
CA LEU A 119 19.41 -12.29 2.16
C LEU A 119 18.01 -12.67 2.68
N PHE A 120 16.98 -12.43 1.88
CA PHE A 120 15.60 -12.82 2.17
C PHE A 120 14.98 -13.39 0.89
N LYS A 121 14.96 -14.71 0.72
CA LYS A 121 14.26 -15.35 -0.42
C LYS A 121 12.79 -15.65 -0.13
N SER A 122 12.42 -15.82 1.14
CA SER A 122 11.04 -16.04 1.52
C SER A 122 10.37 -14.71 1.87
N HIS A 123 9.23 -14.46 1.23
CA HIS A 123 8.36 -13.30 1.49
C HIS A 123 7.90 -13.26 2.96
N LEU A 124 7.86 -14.40 3.66
CA LEU A 124 7.44 -14.48 5.06
C LEU A 124 8.35 -13.68 6.01
N TYR A 125 9.65 -13.60 5.73
CA TYR A 125 10.59 -12.81 6.52
C TYR A 125 10.44 -11.30 6.29
N LEU A 126 9.83 -10.91 5.18
CA LEU A 126 9.56 -9.52 4.84
C LEU A 126 8.31 -9.00 5.56
N ILE A 127 7.34 -9.86 5.87
CA ILE A 127 6.07 -9.48 6.51
C ILE A 127 6.31 -8.70 7.83
N PRO A 128 7.12 -9.18 8.80
CA PRO A 128 7.39 -8.44 10.03
C PRO A 128 8.04 -7.07 9.77
N ILE A 129 8.96 -6.99 8.80
CA ILE A 129 9.65 -5.75 8.43
C ILE A 129 8.65 -4.74 7.89
N LEU A 130 7.76 -5.17 6.99
CA LEU A 130 6.72 -4.33 6.42
C LEU A 130 5.73 -3.82 7.48
N ILE A 131 5.36 -4.67 8.44
CA ILE A 131 4.52 -4.27 9.58
C ILE A 131 5.22 -3.19 10.40
N VAL A 132 6.48 -3.39 10.78
CA VAL A 132 7.26 -2.41 11.57
C VAL A 132 7.36 -1.08 10.84
N ILE A 133 7.64 -1.08 9.53
CA ILE A 133 7.73 0.15 8.73
C ILE A 133 6.37 0.85 8.65
N GLY A 134 5.31 0.09 8.40
CA GLY A 134 3.95 0.64 8.34
C GLY A 134 3.54 1.29 9.66
N ILE A 135 3.79 0.64 10.80
CA ILE A 135 3.50 1.18 12.13
C ILE A 135 4.37 2.41 12.42
N ALA A 136 5.68 2.33 12.17
CA ALA A 136 6.61 3.42 12.45
C ALA A 136 6.26 4.68 11.67
N TYR A 137 5.95 4.55 10.36
CA TYR A 137 5.51 5.67 9.55
C TYR A 137 4.16 6.23 10.02
N SER A 138 3.18 5.35 10.26
CA SER A 138 1.84 5.76 10.71
C SER A 138 1.92 6.56 12.01
N TRP A 139 2.66 6.05 12.99
CA TRP A 139 2.86 6.70 14.28
C TRP A 139 3.59 8.03 14.17
N TRP A 140 4.66 8.11 13.37
CA TRP A 140 5.38 9.35 13.13
C TRP A 140 4.51 10.41 12.44
N ALA A 141 3.78 10.01 11.39
CA ALA A 141 2.91 10.89 10.63
C ALA A 141 1.76 11.41 11.48
N GLU A 142 1.15 10.53 12.28
CA GLU A 142 0.11 10.89 13.24
C GLU A 142 0.61 11.91 14.29
N ASN A 143 1.77 11.65 14.91
CA ASN A 143 2.37 12.57 15.87
C ASN A 143 2.68 13.94 15.27
N LYS A 144 3.18 13.99 14.02
CA LYS A 144 3.41 15.25 13.29
C LYS A 144 2.10 16.00 13.01
N LEU A 145 1.03 15.29 12.68
CA LEU A 145 -0.29 15.88 12.42
C LEU A 145 -0.93 16.39 13.72
N LYS A 146 -0.80 15.66 14.84
CA LYS A 146 -1.32 16.06 16.16
C LYS A 146 -0.54 17.24 16.77
N ASN A 147 0.79 17.22 16.78
CA ASN A 147 1.61 18.30 17.35
C ASN A 147 1.43 19.65 16.65
N LYS A 148 1.19 19.65 15.33
CA LYS A 148 0.92 20.89 14.59
C LYS A 148 -0.47 21.49 14.85
N LYS A 149 -1.43 20.69 15.33
CA LYS A 149 -2.74 21.18 15.77
C LYS A 149 -2.61 21.98 17.07
N TRP A 150 -1.73 21.53 17.96
CA TRP A 150 -1.42 22.23 19.21
C TRP A 150 -0.76 23.59 18.99
N GLN A 151 0.12 23.72 18.00
CA GLN A 151 0.73 25.01 17.63
C GLN A 151 -0.19 26.00 16.89
N LYS A 152 -1.45 25.61 16.61
CA LYS A 152 -2.45 26.44 15.90
C LYS A 152 -3.59 26.91 16.80
N ARG A 153 -3.59 26.54 18.08
CA ARG A 153 -4.45 27.13 19.12
C ARG A 153 -3.66 28.19 19.87
#